data_AF-A0A3D1SEW7-F1
#
_entry.id   AF-A0A3D1SEW7-F1
#
_cell.length_a   1.000
_cell.length_b   1.000
_cell.length_c   1.000
_cell.angle_alpha   90.00
_cell.angle_beta   90.00
_cell.angle_gamma   90.00
#
_symmetry.space_group_name_H-M   'P 1'
#
loop_
_entity.id
_entity.type
_entity.pdbx_description
1 polymer ?
#
loop_
_entity_poly.entity_id
_entity_poly.type
_entity_poly.pdbx_seq_one_letter_code
_entity_poly.pdbx_strand_id
1 'polypeptide(L)'
;MSILIRIISLIIVCFTANAPFILEKAPLGVKISTGIILAVFFVLWNIFPSVKKYPNARLRLLANGAELILAFMISSASAVPAVVFEIIGIADGSVPFTHCLARFAALFLTEAVIFWNGIIRVYLTSMRLGIKYRVLGLVFGYFFPINLVMLMIIYVKCVGEVRFERRKIKLDESRRDERICATKYPVLLVHGVFFRDSRLFNYWGRIPAALERNGAEIFYGEQQSALSVIESSKELADRIKEITARTGCGKVNIIAHSKGGLDARYAITKLGCAEQV
;
A
#
# COMPACT_ATOMS: atom_id res chain seq x y z
N MET A 1 -7.09 -15.92 3.56
CA MET A 1 -8.55 -15.94 3.32
C MET A 1 -8.77 -16.82 2.12
N SER A 2 -9.35 -18.00 2.36
CA SER A 2 -9.96 -18.78 1.29
C SER A 2 -10.97 -17.89 0.57
N ILE A 3 -11.08 -18.03 -0.75
CA ILE A 3 -12.05 -17.26 -1.55
C ILE A 3 -13.46 -17.40 -0.95
N LEU A 4 -13.76 -18.57 -0.38
CA LEU A 4 -14.98 -18.87 0.34
C LEU A 4 -15.30 -17.89 1.49
N ILE A 5 -14.37 -17.67 2.43
CA ILE A 5 -14.62 -16.76 3.58
C ILE A 5 -14.93 -15.35 3.09
N ARG A 6 -14.24 -14.89 2.03
CA ARG A 6 -14.50 -13.57 1.43
C ARG A 6 -15.93 -13.48 0.91
N ILE A 7 -16.35 -14.48 0.15
CA ILE A 7 -17.69 -14.53 -0.46
C ILE A 7 -18.75 -14.56 0.64
N ILE A 8 -18.58 -15.40 1.67
CA ILE A 8 -19.50 -15.47 2.80
C ILE A 8 -19.60 -14.11 3.51
N SER A 9 -18.46 -13.47 3.83
CA SER A 9 -18.49 -12.14 4.44
C SER A 9 -19.23 -11.12 3.59
N LEU A 10 -19.00 -11.10 2.27
CA LEU A 10 -19.69 -10.18 1.36
C LEU A 10 -21.20 -10.45 1.32
N ILE A 11 -21.63 -11.71 1.32
CA ILE A 11 -23.06 -12.07 1.39
C ILE A 11 -23.68 -11.55 2.69
N ILE A 12 -23.01 -11.74 3.84
CA ILE A 12 -23.51 -11.24 5.13
C ILE A 12 -23.57 -9.71 5.13
N VAL A 13 -22.60 -9.01 4.52
CA VAL A 13 -22.64 -7.55 4.38
C VAL A 13 -23.80 -7.09 3.51
N CYS A 14 -24.05 -7.73 2.36
CA CYS A 14 -25.21 -7.43 1.52
C CYS A 14 -26.52 -7.67 2.28
N PHE A 15 -26.62 -8.78 3.02
CA PHE A 15 -27.77 -9.06 3.86
C PHE A 15 -27.94 -8.01 4.96
N THR A 16 -26.84 -7.56 5.58
CA THR A 16 -26.86 -6.52 6.62
C THR A 16 -27.38 -5.19 6.07
N ALA A 17 -26.87 -4.75 4.91
CA ALA A 17 -27.32 -3.53 4.25
C ALA A 17 -28.81 -3.57 3.88
N ASN A 18 -29.30 -4.75 3.46
CA ASN A 18 -30.68 -4.97 3.04
C ASN A 18 -31.62 -5.46 4.16
N ALA A 19 -31.12 -5.70 5.36
CA ALA A 19 -31.89 -6.25 6.48
C ALA A 19 -33.17 -5.47 6.79
N PRO A 20 -33.20 -4.11 6.73
CA PRO A 20 -34.43 -3.35 6.95
C PRO A 20 -35.56 -3.69 5.97
N PHE A 21 -35.24 -4.07 4.73
CA PHE A 21 -36.21 -4.48 3.72
C PHE A 21 -36.58 -5.97 3.85
N ILE A 22 -35.57 -6.83 4.02
CA ILE A 22 -35.75 -8.29 4.06
C ILE A 22 -36.55 -8.72 5.30
N LEU A 23 -36.29 -8.10 6.46
CA LEU A 23 -36.89 -8.49 7.73
C LEU A 23 -38.19 -7.76 8.03
N GLU A 24 -38.73 -6.96 7.11
CA GLU A 24 -39.91 -6.11 7.36
C GLU A 24 -41.11 -6.89 7.92
N LYS A 25 -41.42 -8.05 7.35
CA LYS A 25 -42.53 -8.91 7.76
C LYS A 25 -42.18 -9.91 8.87
N ALA A 26 -40.94 -9.89 9.36
CA ALA A 26 -40.50 -10.81 10.41
C ALA A 26 -41.08 -10.43 11.79
N PRO A 27 -41.28 -11.42 12.69
CA PRO A 27 -41.65 -11.15 14.08
C PRO A 27 -40.64 -10.24 14.79
N LEU A 28 -41.10 -9.42 15.74
CA LEU A 28 -40.25 -8.45 16.45
C LEU A 28 -39.03 -9.11 17.12
N GLY A 29 -39.22 -10.27 17.76
CA GLY A 29 -38.12 -11.02 18.39
C GLY A 29 -37.03 -11.43 17.39
N VAL A 30 -37.42 -11.83 16.17
CA VAL A 30 -36.48 -12.19 15.09
C VAL A 30 -35.74 -10.97 14.55
N LYS A 31 -36.43 -9.82 14.41
CA LYS A 31 -35.81 -8.55 14.01
C LYS A 31 -34.73 -8.12 14.99
N ILE A 32 -35.02 -8.17 16.30
CA ILE A 32 -34.09 -7.76 17.34
C ILE A 32 -32.88 -8.71 17.40
N SER A 33 -33.12 -10.03 17.47
CA SER A 33 -32.02 -11.01 17.58
C SER A 33 -31.11 -10.99 16.35
N THR A 34 -31.69 -10.99 15.15
CA THR A 34 -30.93 -10.92 13.89
C THR A 34 -30.20 -9.58 13.79
N GLY A 35 -30.86 -8.47 14.14
CA GLY A 35 -30.26 -7.14 14.13
C GLY A 35 -29.02 -7.03 15.02
N ILE A 36 -29.06 -7.59 16.23
CA ILE A 36 -27.90 -7.62 17.15
C ILE A 36 -26.74 -8.42 16.54
N ILE A 37 -27.02 -9.61 16.01
CA ILE A 37 -26.01 -10.48 15.39
C ILE A 37 -25.34 -9.77 14.21
N LEU A 38 -26.14 -9.17 13.33
CA LEU A 38 -25.64 -8.44 12.18
C LEU A 38 -24.85 -7.19 12.59
N ALA A 39 -25.30 -6.45 13.61
CA ALA A 39 -24.58 -5.27 14.11
C ALA A 39 -23.20 -5.64 14.68
N VAL A 40 -23.11 -6.70 15.48
CA VAL A 40 -21.83 -7.19 16.02
C VAL A 40 -20.91 -7.63 14.90
N PHE A 41 -21.41 -8.44 13.96
CA PHE A 41 -20.65 -8.83 12.78
C PHE A 41 -20.18 -7.61 11.99
N PHE A 42 -21.06 -6.66 11.72
CA PHE A 42 -20.79 -5.47 10.92
C PHE A 42 -19.68 -4.62 11.51
N VAL A 43 -19.71 -4.37 12.83
CA VAL A 43 -18.68 -3.60 13.52
C VAL A 43 -17.33 -4.33 13.44
N LEU A 44 -17.28 -5.62 13.82
CA LEU A 44 -16.05 -6.40 13.80
C LEU A 44 -15.46 -6.50 12.39
N TRP A 45 -16.32 -6.75 11.41
CA TRP A 45 -15.93 -6.88 10.01
C TRP A 45 -15.46 -5.56 9.42
N ASN A 46 -16.06 -4.42 9.80
CA ASN A 46 -15.57 -3.10 9.39
C ASN A 46 -14.16 -2.80 9.91
N ILE A 47 -13.80 -3.32 11.09
CA ILE A 47 -12.44 -3.16 11.63
C ILE A 47 -11.49 -4.13 10.91
N PHE A 48 -11.86 -5.41 10.79
CA PHE A 48 -11.05 -6.46 10.19
C PHE A 48 -11.76 -7.22 9.04
N PRO A 49 -11.88 -6.59 7.84
CA PRO A 49 -12.58 -7.19 6.69
C PRO A 49 -11.94 -8.48 6.17
N SER A 50 -10.65 -8.68 6.46
CA SER A 50 -9.84 -9.78 5.97
C SER A 50 -9.01 -10.38 7.08
N VAL A 51 -9.07 -11.72 7.18
CA VAL A 51 -8.22 -12.53 8.06
C VAL A 51 -6.84 -12.84 7.44
N LYS A 52 -6.51 -12.26 6.27
CA LYS A 52 -5.19 -12.45 5.65
C LYS A 52 -4.12 -11.80 6.53
N LYS A 53 -3.03 -12.54 6.80
CA LYS A 53 -1.82 -11.96 7.37
C LYS A 53 -1.08 -11.13 6.31
N TYR A 54 -0.62 -9.95 6.73
CA TYR A 54 0.16 -9.03 5.89
C TYR A 54 1.48 -8.72 6.60
N PRO A 55 2.57 -8.47 5.84
CA PRO A 55 3.90 -8.27 6.43
C PRO A 55 4.02 -7.06 7.37
N ASN A 56 3.22 -6.02 7.15
CA ASN A 56 3.21 -4.83 8.00
C ASN A 56 1.79 -4.25 8.12
N ALA A 57 1.61 -3.38 9.12
CA ALA A 57 0.32 -2.76 9.45
C ALA A 57 -0.22 -1.90 8.30
N ARG A 58 0.65 -1.14 7.61
CA ARG A 58 0.25 -0.30 6.47
C ARG A 58 -0.39 -1.13 5.36
N LEU A 59 0.25 -2.22 4.92
CA LEU A 59 -0.30 -3.10 3.89
C LEU A 59 -1.60 -3.78 4.32
N ARG A 60 -1.74 -4.10 5.60
CA ARG A 60 -2.99 -4.63 6.17
C ARG A 60 -4.12 -3.60 6.07
N LEU A 61 -3.88 -2.38 6.52
CA LEU A 61 -4.86 -1.29 6.47
C LEU A 61 -5.26 -0.95 5.03
N LEU A 62 -4.28 -0.87 4.12
CA LEU A 62 -4.51 -0.63 2.69
C LEU A 62 -5.37 -1.74 2.05
N ALA A 63 -5.03 -3.00 2.32
CA ALA A 63 -5.77 -4.14 1.80
C ALA A 63 -7.19 -4.19 2.36
N ASN A 64 -7.36 -3.99 3.67
CA ASN A 64 -8.66 -3.95 4.32
C ASN A 64 -9.52 -2.80 3.80
N GLY A 65 -8.93 -1.62 3.56
CA GLY A 65 -9.62 -0.50 2.92
C GLY A 65 -10.10 -0.83 1.51
N ALA A 66 -9.28 -1.52 0.72
CA ALA A 66 -9.68 -1.97 -0.61
C ALA A 66 -10.81 -3.02 -0.58
N GLU A 67 -10.81 -3.93 0.40
CA GLU A 67 -11.93 -4.88 0.59
C GLU A 67 -13.24 -4.16 0.95
N LEU A 68 -13.19 -3.10 1.76
CA LEU A 68 -14.36 -2.28 2.08
C LEU A 68 -14.90 -1.54 0.86
N ILE A 69 -14.03 -0.99 -0.01
CA ILE A 69 -14.46 -0.35 -1.27
C ILE A 69 -15.16 -1.35 -2.18
N LEU A 70 -14.63 -2.58 -2.29
CA LEU A 70 -15.30 -3.62 -3.07
C LEU A 70 -16.65 -4.00 -2.45
N ALA A 71 -16.70 -4.14 -1.12
CA ALA A 71 -17.93 -4.49 -0.42
C ALA A 71 -19.00 -3.43 -0.64
N PHE A 72 -18.68 -2.14 -0.48
CA PHE A 72 -19.59 -1.03 -0.78
C PHE A 72 -20.17 -1.13 -2.20
N MET A 73 -19.32 -1.36 -3.22
CA MET A 73 -19.82 -1.48 -4.60
C MET A 73 -20.77 -2.67 -4.78
N ILE A 74 -20.49 -3.81 -4.13
CA ILE A 74 -21.32 -5.03 -4.23
C ILE A 74 -22.61 -4.88 -3.41
N SER A 75 -22.54 -4.37 -2.18
CA SER A 75 -23.71 -4.20 -1.30
C SER A 75 -24.65 -3.12 -1.81
N SER A 76 -24.11 -1.99 -2.28
CA SER A 76 -24.89 -0.96 -2.96
C SER A 76 -25.59 -1.50 -4.22
N ALA A 77 -24.90 -2.30 -5.04
CA ALA A 77 -25.52 -2.93 -6.21
C ALA A 77 -26.64 -3.92 -5.82
N SER A 78 -26.43 -4.69 -4.73
CA SER A 78 -27.43 -5.64 -4.23
C SER A 78 -28.69 -4.97 -3.68
N ALA A 79 -28.60 -3.70 -3.25
CA ALA A 79 -29.73 -2.95 -2.70
C ALA A 79 -30.62 -2.31 -3.76
N VAL A 80 -30.15 -2.20 -5.02
CA VAL A 80 -30.88 -1.54 -6.11
C VAL A 80 -32.31 -2.09 -6.30
N PRO A 81 -32.55 -3.42 -6.35
CA PRO A 81 -33.90 -3.94 -6.55
C PRO A 81 -34.88 -3.55 -5.44
N ALA A 82 -34.44 -3.61 -4.18
CA ALA A 82 -35.28 -3.25 -3.03
C ALA A 82 -35.62 -1.75 -3.06
N VAL A 83 -34.63 -0.90 -3.36
CA VAL A 83 -34.83 0.55 -3.48
C VAL A 83 -35.80 0.88 -4.63
N VAL A 84 -35.64 0.24 -5.79
CA VAL A 84 -36.52 0.45 -6.94
C VAL A 84 -37.96 0.02 -6.63
N PHE A 85 -38.15 -1.13 -5.98
CA PHE A 85 -39.47 -1.60 -5.58
C PHE A 85 -40.19 -0.61 -4.67
N GLU A 86 -39.49 -0.07 -3.67
CA GLU A 86 -40.04 0.95 -2.77
C GLU A 86 -40.37 2.26 -3.50
N ILE A 87 -39.52 2.70 -4.44
CA ILE A 87 -39.79 3.91 -5.24
C ILE A 87 -41.06 3.73 -6.08
N ILE A 88 -41.26 2.55 -6.67
CA ILE A 88 -42.48 2.24 -7.43
C ILE A 88 -43.70 2.27 -6.50
N GLY A 89 -43.60 1.63 -5.32
CA GLY A 89 -44.69 1.60 -4.33
C GLY A 89 -45.03 2.98 -3.74
N ILE A 90 -44.08 3.90 -3.67
CA ILE A 90 -44.34 5.29 -3.31
C ILE A 90 -45.04 6.02 -4.46
N ALA A 91 -44.60 5.78 -5.71
CA ALA A 91 -45.14 6.45 -6.89
C ALA A 91 -46.58 6.01 -7.21
N ASP A 92 -46.94 4.75 -6.94
CA ASP A 92 -48.30 4.22 -7.12
C ASP A 92 -49.20 4.43 -5.89
N GLY A 93 -48.66 4.95 -4.79
CA GLY A 93 -49.37 5.25 -3.56
C GLY A 93 -49.66 4.04 -2.66
N SER A 94 -49.14 2.85 -2.98
CA SER A 94 -49.31 1.64 -2.17
C SER A 94 -48.53 1.67 -0.86
N VAL A 95 -47.44 2.44 -0.79
CA VAL A 95 -46.57 2.56 0.39
C VAL A 95 -46.39 4.04 0.76
N PRO A 96 -46.74 4.47 1.99
CA PRO A 96 -46.47 5.83 2.42
C PRO A 96 -44.97 6.09 2.56
N PHE A 97 -44.47 7.23 2.06
CA PHE A 97 -43.06 7.62 2.14
C PHE A 97 -42.46 7.54 3.55
N THR A 98 -43.27 7.85 4.57
CA THR A 98 -42.87 7.80 5.99
C THR A 98 -42.47 6.40 6.46
N HIS A 99 -43.07 5.35 5.88
CA HIS A 99 -42.73 3.95 6.16
C HIS A 99 -41.40 3.52 5.54
N CYS A 100 -40.94 4.21 4.50
CA CYS A 100 -39.70 3.90 3.79
C CYS A 100 -38.50 4.68 4.39
N LEU A 101 -38.75 5.82 5.03
CA LEU A 101 -37.71 6.74 5.51
C LEU A 101 -36.69 6.06 6.42
N ALA A 102 -37.15 5.30 7.42
CA ALA A 102 -36.26 4.59 8.35
C ALA A 102 -35.40 3.53 7.65
N ARG A 103 -35.96 2.85 6.63
CA ARG A 103 -35.27 1.80 5.87
C ARG A 103 -34.20 2.40 4.95
N PHE A 104 -34.52 3.47 4.24
CA PHE A 104 -33.54 4.23 3.45
C PHE A 104 -32.44 4.84 4.32
N ALA A 105 -32.78 5.41 5.47
CA ALA A 105 -31.79 5.94 6.42
C ALA A 105 -30.85 4.84 6.92
N ALA A 106 -31.38 3.67 7.30
CA ALA A 106 -30.56 2.55 7.75
C ALA A 106 -29.62 2.01 6.66
N LEU A 107 -30.12 1.86 5.42
CA LEU A 107 -29.30 1.48 4.27
C LEU A 107 -28.20 2.51 4.03
N PHE A 108 -28.55 3.80 3.95
CA PHE A 108 -27.60 4.88 3.72
C PHE A 108 -26.50 4.92 4.79
N LEU A 109 -26.85 4.83 6.06
CA LEU A 109 -25.88 4.84 7.16
C LEU A 109 -24.95 3.62 7.10
N THR A 110 -25.49 2.43 6.80
CA THR A 110 -24.70 1.20 6.66
C THR A 110 -23.69 1.32 5.53
N GLU A 111 -24.13 1.74 4.35
CA GLU A 111 -23.27 1.95 3.17
C GLU A 111 -22.25 3.06 3.41
N ALA A 112 -22.65 4.18 4.03
CA ALA A 112 -21.76 5.29 4.35
C ALA A 112 -20.62 4.87 5.28
N VAL A 113 -20.89 4.03 6.29
CA VAL A 113 -19.84 3.50 7.18
C VAL A 113 -18.84 2.66 6.41
N ILE A 114 -19.29 1.73 5.57
CA ILE A 114 -18.40 0.88 4.75
C ILE A 114 -17.55 1.77 3.82
N PHE A 115 -18.21 2.71 3.13
CA PHE A 115 -17.59 3.59 2.15
C PHE A 115 -16.49 4.47 2.77
N TRP A 116 -16.83 5.26 3.79
CA TRP A 116 -15.89 6.21 4.39
C TRP A 116 -14.72 5.49 5.07
N ASN A 117 -15.00 4.39 5.76
CA ASN A 117 -13.98 3.54 6.36
C ASN A 117 -13.02 2.99 5.30
N GLY A 118 -13.54 2.54 4.16
CA GLY A 118 -12.73 2.09 3.02
C GLY A 118 -11.87 3.21 2.44
N ILE A 119 -12.49 4.34 2.08
CA ILE A 119 -11.84 5.47 1.40
C ILE A 119 -10.75 6.11 2.27
N ILE A 120 -11.04 6.37 3.54
CA ILE A 120 -10.07 6.95 4.48
C ILE A 120 -8.83 6.06 4.59
N ARG A 121 -9.02 4.74 4.76
CA ARG A 121 -7.89 3.79 4.85
C ARG A 121 -7.04 3.82 3.60
N VAL A 122 -7.63 3.74 2.41
CA VAL A 122 -6.83 3.69 1.18
C VAL A 122 -6.13 5.02 0.89
N TYR A 123 -6.76 6.16 1.19
CA TYR A 123 -6.16 7.48 0.96
C TYR A 123 -4.98 7.74 1.89
N LEU A 124 -5.07 7.36 3.16
CA LEU A 124 -4.02 7.55 4.15
C LEU A 124 -2.85 6.57 4.00
N THR A 125 -3.07 5.37 3.46
CA THR A 125 -2.05 4.29 3.50
C THR A 125 -1.42 3.94 2.16
N SER A 126 -2.04 4.28 1.03
CA SER A 126 -1.49 4.00 -0.30
C SER A 126 -0.34 4.96 -0.64
N MET A 127 0.77 4.40 -1.12
CA MET A 127 1.92 5.16 -1.62
C MET A 127 1.90 5.31 -3.15
N ARG A 128 1.13 4.48 -3.87
CA ARG A 128 1.01 4.53 -5.33
C ARG A 128 -0.23 5.27 -5.82
N LEU A 129 -1.20 5.50 -4.94
CA LEU A 129 -2.33 6.36 -5.24
C LEU A 129 -1.85 7.82 -5.22
N GLY A 130 -1.34 8.28 -6.37
CA GLY A 130 -0.90 9.66 -6.54
C GLY A 130 -2.01 10.66 -6.27
N ILE A 131 -1.63 11.90 -5.93
CA ILE A 131 -2.54 12.98 -5.56
C ILE A 131 -3.67 13.20 -6.58
N LYS A 132 -3.37 13.04 -7.87
CA LYS A 132 -4.34 13.09 -8.97
C LYS A 132 -5.57 12.22 -8.71
N TYR A 133 -5.39 10.96 -8.32
CA TYR A 133 -6.53 10.05 -8.12
C TYR A 133 -7.31 10.33 -6.84
N ARG A 134 -6.65 10.90 -5.82
CA ARG A 134 -7.32 11.35 -4.60
C ARG A 134 -8.23 12.54 -4.90
N VAL A 135 -7.71 13.55 -5.61
CA VAL A 135 -8.48 14.74 -5.99
C VAL A 135 -9.61 14.38 -6.95
N LEU A 136 -9.33 13.58 -8.00
CA LEU A 136 -10.38 13.12 -8.92
C LEU A 136 -11.45 12.30 -8.20
N GLY A 137 -11.08 11.47 -7.22
CA GLY A 137 -12.04 10.71 -6.42
C GLY A 137 -12.94 11.61 -5.56
N LEU A 138 -12.40 12.70 -5.00
CA LEU A 138 -13.20 13.70 -4.26
C LEU A 138 -14.15 14.45 -5.19
N VAL A 139 -13.67 14.93 -6.35
CA VAL A 139 -14.48 15.70 -7.30
C VAL A 139 -15.58 14.83 -7.93
N PHE A 140 -15.20 13.67 -8.45
CA PHE A 140 -16.12 12.80 -9.19
C PHE A 140 -16.89 11.82 -8.30
N GLY A 141 -16.60 11.76 -7.00
CA GLY A 141 -17.28 10.88 -6.05
C GLY A 141 -18.77 11.17 -5.89
N TYR A 142 -19.22 12.38 -6.22
CA TYR A 142 -20.62 12.83 -6.13
C TYR A 142 -21.44 12.53 -7.38
N PHE A 143 -20.81 12.18 -8.51
CA PHE A 143 -21.48 12.05 -9.80
C PHE A 143 -21.65 10.57 -10.17
N PHE A 144 -22.88 10.06 -10.07
CA PHE A 144 -23.21 8.74 -10.61
C PHE A 144 -23.31 8.78 -12.15
N PRO A 145 -22.78 7.80 -12.90
CA PRO A 145 -22.06 6.59 -12.46
C PRO A 145 -20.53 6.75 -12.38
N ILE A 146 -20.00 7.96 -12.61
CA ILE A 146 -18.55 8.24 -12.63
C ILE A 146 -17.88 7.86 -11.30
N ASN A 147 -18.59 8.05 -10.19
CA ASN A 147 -18.15 7.65 -8.86
C ASN A 147 -17.78 6.16 -8.77
N LEU A 148 -18.56 5.25 -9.38
CA LEU A 148 -18.27 3.82 -9.40
C LEU A 148 -17.02 3.49 -10.22
N VAL A 149 -16.85 4.15 -11.37
CA VAL A 149 -15.65 4.01 -12.20
C VAL A 149 -14.42 4.46 -11.42
N MET A 150 -14.51 5.60 -10.74
CA MET A 150 -13.42 6.12 -9.91
C MET A 150 -13.07 5.19 -8.75
N LEU A 151 -14.08 4.64 -8.07
CA LEU A 151 -13.86 3.65 -7.00
C LEU A 151 -13.20 2.38 -7.53
N MET A 152 -13.59 1.89 -8.70
CA MET A 152 -12.95 0.74 -9.33
C MET A 152 -11.48 1.03 -9.67
N ILE A 153 -11.17 2.22 -10.20
CA ILE A 153 -9.78 2.63 -10.48
C ILE A 153 -8.95 2.67 -9.18
N ILE A 154 -9.49 3.27 -8.12
CA ILE A 154 -8.83 3.34 -6.80
C ILE A 154 -8.61 1.92 -6.25
N TYR A 155 -9.64 1.07 -6.29
CA TYR A 155 -9.58 -0.33 -5.85
C TYR A 155 -8.48 -1.11 -6.58
N VAL A 156 -8.46 -1.07 -7.91
CA VAL A 156 -7.48 -1.79 -8.73
C VAL A 156 -6.06 -1.35 -8.39
N LYS A 157 -5.82 -0.04 -8.22
CA LYS A 157 -4.50 0.48 -7.85
C LYS A 157 -4.06 0.02 -6.46
N CYS A 158 -4.95 0.08 -5.47
CA CYS A 158 -4.65 -0.31 -4.11
C CYS A 158 -4.37 -1.82 -4.01
N VAL A 159 -5.19 -2.65 -4.64
CA VAL A 159 -4.97 -4.11 -4.71
C VAL A 159 -3.66 -4.44 -5.44
N GLY A 160 -3.37 -3.72 -6.53
CA GLY A 160 -2.12 -3.84 -7.28
C GLY A 160 -0.89 -3.52 -6.41
N GLU A 161 -0.94 -2.42 -5.65
CA GLU A 161 0.10 -2.02 -4.71
C GLU A 161 0.32 -3.10 -3.64
N VAL A 162 -0.75 -3.55 -2.98
CA VAL A 162 -0.68 -4.60 -1.95
C VAL A 162 -0.07 -5.89 -2.52
N ARG A 163 -0.49 -6.31 -3.71
CA ARG A 163 0.02 -7.52 -4.37
C ARG A 163 1.49 -7.37 -4.73
N PHE A 164 1.91 -6.22 -5.23
CA PHE A 164 3.29 -5.96 -5.60
C PHE A 164 4.21 -5.97 -4.36
N GLU A 165 3.90 -5.14 -3.36
CA GLU A 165 4.72 -5.00 -2.15
C GLU A 165 4.78 -6.32 -1.37
N ARG A 166 3.67 -7.05 -1.26
CA ARG A 166 3.67 -8.36 -0.60
C ARG A 166 4.53 -9.39 -1.34
N ARG A 167 4.47 -9.44 -2.67
CA ARG A 167 5.32 -10.35 -3.46
C ARG A 167 6.79 -10.01 -3.28
N LYS A 168 7.13 -8.73 -3.31
CA LYS A 168 8.49 -8.27 -3.06
C LYS A 168 8.99 -8.71 -1.68
N ILE A 169 8.24 -8.44 -0.62
CA ILE A 169 8.63 -8.82 0.75
C ILE A 169 8.75 -10.34 0.88
N LYS A 170 7.80 -11.10 0.35
CA LYS A 170 7.85 -12.57 0.41
C LYS A 170 9.07 -13.14 -0.34
N LEU A 171 9.45 -12.51 -1.45
CA LEU A 171 10.65 -12.89 -2.21
C LEU A 171 11.93 -12.58 -1.44
N ASP A 172 12.00 -11.40 -0.82
CA ASP A 172 13.14 -11.01 0.03
C ASP A 172 13.24 -11.97 1.24
N GLU A 173 12.11 -12.36 1.85
CA GLU A 173 12.06 -13.33 2.95
C GLU A 173 12.53 -14.72 2.51
N SER A 174 12.10 -15.22 1.34
CA SER A 174 12.49 -16.56 0.87
C SER A 174 13.98 -16.66 0.54
N ARG A 175 14.61 -15.55 0.16
CA ARG A 175 16.03 -15.48 -0.23
C ARG A 175 16.95 -15.01 0.88
N ARG A 176 16.40 -14.75 2.07
CA ARG A 176 17.18 -14.24 3.21
C ARG A 176 18.38 -15.14 3.52
N ASP A 177 18.15 -16.45 3.57
CA ASP A 177 19.19 -17.42 3.93
C ASP A 177 20.17 -17.69 2.79
N GLU A 178 19.73 -17.49 1.54
CA GLU A 178 20.59 -17.60 0.35
C GLU A 178 21.65 -16.47 0.30
N ARG A 179 21.43 -15.37 1.03
CA ARG A 179 22.31 -14.20 1.07
C ARG A 179 22.73 -13.76 -0.34
N ILE A 180 21.78 -13.62 -1.25
CA ILE A 180 22.01 -13.38 -2.69
C ILE A 180 22.80 -12.11 -3.03
N CYS A 181 22.97 -11.19 -2.08
CA CYS A 181 23.77 -9.97 -2.25
C CYS A 181 25.11 -10.04 -1.48
N ALA A 182 25.48 -11.17 -0.88
CA ALA A 182 26.78 -11.38 -0.24
C ALA A 182 27.88 -11.55 -1.30
N THR A 183 28.32 -10.42 -1.84
CA THR A 183 29.40 -10.35 -2.82
C THR A 183 30.75 -10.69 -2.18
N LYS A 184 31.69 -11.24 -2.97
CA LYS A 184 33.07 -11.52 -2.53
C LYS A 184 33.77 -10.28 -1.95
N TYR A 185 33.48 -9.13 -2.54
CA TYR A 185 34.00 -7.83 -2.14
C TYR A 185 32.85 -6.93 -1.68
N PRO A 186 33.03 -6.10 -0.65
CA PRO A 186 31.97 -5.23 -0.16
C PRO A 186 31.57 -4.19 -1.22
N VAL A 187 30.33 -3.69 -1.12
CA VAL A 187 29.79 -2.68 -2.03
C VAL A 187 30.11 -1.29 -1.51
N LEU A 188 30.71 -0.44 -2.35
CA LEU A 188 30.96 0.98 -2.07
C LEU A 188 29.95 1.84 -2.82
N LEU A 189 29.10 2.54 -2.08
CA LEU A 189 28.12 3.47 -2.63
C LEU A 189 28.72 4.88 -2.76
N VAL A 190 28.67 5.46 -3.97
CA VAL A 190 29.32 6.73 -4.31
C VAL A 190 28.33 7.74 -4.88
N HIS A 191 27.95 8.73 -4.07
CA HIS A 191 26.99 9.79 -4.46
C HIS A 191 27.51 10.79 -5.48
N GLY A 192 26.56 11.58 -6.03
CA GLY A 192 26.82 12.71 -6.90
C GLY A 192 26.81 14.06 -6.16
N VAL A 193 26.65 15.13 -6.96
CA VAL A 193 26.66 16.53 -6.50
C VAL A 193 25.53 16.83 -5.52
N PHE A 194 25.81 17.64 -4.49
CA PHE A 194 24.87 18.10 -3.45
C PHE A 194 24.26 17.05 -2.53
N PHE A 195 24.77 15.83 -2.54
CA PHE A 195 24.40 14.80 -1.58
C PHE A 195 25.56 14.46 -0.65
N ARG A 196 25.27 13.80 0.46
CA ARG A 196 26.28 13.21 1.34
C ARG A 196 25.87 11.79 1.62
N ASP A 197 26.74 10.86 1.31
CA ASP A 197 26.54 9.47 1.69
C ASP A 197 26.97 9.27 3.12
N SER A 198 26.01 9.23 4.02
CA SER A 198 26.25 8.81 5.39
C SER A 198 25.18 7.82 5.82
N ARG A 199 25.52 7.00 6.80
CA ARG A 199 24.57 6.08 7.44
C ARG A 199 23.40 6.83 8.10
N LEU A 200 23.59 8.10 8.48
CA LEU A 200 22.61 8.93 9.19
C LEU A 200 21.66 9.69 8.25
N PHE A 201 22.18 10.28 7.18
CA PHE A 201 21.42 10.95 6.11
C PHE A 201 21.59 10.17 4.81
N ASN A 202 20.78 9.13 4.64
CA ASN A 202 20.97 8.17 3.57
C ASN A 202 20.38 8.67 2.24
N TYR A 203 21.24 9.24 1.40
CA TYR A 203 20.95 9.59 0.01
C TYR A 203 20.33 8.42 -0.79
N TRP A 204 20.78 7.20 -0.50
CA TRP A 204 20.37 5.98 -1.21
C TRP A 204 19.02 5.42 -0.74
N GLY A 205 18.32 6.13 0.16
CA GLY A 205 16.98 5.80 0.62
C GLY A 205 16.88 4.37 1.14
N ARG A 206 16.06 3.53 0.46
CA ARG A 206 15.80 2.14 0.88
C ARG A 206 16.83 1.12 0.35
N ILE A 207 17.77 1.53 -0.52
CA ILE A 207 18.68 0.62 -1.22
C ILE A 207 19.64 -0.08 -0.26
N PRO A 208 20.39 0.61 0.64
CA PRO A 208 21.40 -0.05 1.46
C PRO A 208 20.78 -1.11 2.37
N ALA A 209 19.70 -0.76 3.06
CA ALA A 209 18.97 -1.70 3.92
C ALA A 209 18.42 -2.92 3.14
N ALA A 210 18.10 -2.78 1.85
CA ALA A 210 17.65 -3.92 1.04
C ALA A 210 18.82 -4.85 0.66
N LEU A 211 19.97 -4.29 0.31
CA LEU A 211 21.19 -5.03 -0.01
C LEU A 211 21.75 -5.74 1.24
N GLU A 212 21.85 -5.03 2.38
CA GLU A 212 22.32 -5.57 3.67
C GLU A 212 21.43 -6.72 4.16
N ARG A 213 20.10 -6.59 4.05
CA ARG A 213 19.16 -7.68 4.39
C ARG A 213 19.37 -8.94 3.56
N ASN A 214 19.96 -8.82 2.38
CA ASN A 214 20.31 -9.93 1.49
C ASN A 214 21.81 -10.28 1.58
N GLY A 215 22.51 -9.82 2.62
CA GLY A 215 23.87 -10.26 2.96
C GLY A 215 25.01 -9.40 2.42
N ALA A 216 24.72 -8.28 1.74
CA ALA A 216 25.76 -7.36 1.30
C ALA A 216 26.42 -6.63 2.48
N GLU A 217 27.73 -6.45 2.40
CA GLU A 217 28.46 -5.50 3.23
C GLU A 217 28.58 -4.18 2.46
N ILE A 218 28.20 -3.07 3.09
CA ILE A 218 28.09 -1.77 2.44
C ILE A 218 28.99 -0.74 3.13
N PHE A 219 29.77 -0.05 2.30
CA PHE A 219 30.49 1.17 2.66
C PHE A 219 29.97 2.35 1.84
N TYR A 220 30.28 3.55 2.31
CA TYR A 220 29.96 4.80 1.65
C TYR A 220 31.24 5.52 1.24
N GLY A 221 31.20 6.18 0.08
CA GLY A 221 32.35 6.89 -0.51
C GLY A 221 32.76 8.14 0.28
N GLU A 222 31.81 8.80 0.95
CA GLU A 222 32.04 9.94 1.85
C GLU A 222 32.82 11.13 1.25
N GLN A 223 33.01 11.17 -0.07
CA GLN A 223 33.68 12.25 -0.77
C GLN A 223 32.83 13.54 -0.78
N GLN A 224 33.46 14.71 -0.79
CA GLN A 224 32.76 15.99 -0.86
C GLN A 224 32.03 16.13 -2.20
N SER A 225 30.72 16.35 -2.14
CA SER A 225 29.89 16.40 -3.34
C SER A 225 30.03 17.68 -4.18
N ALA A 226 30.47 18.78 -3.58
CA ALA A 226 30.59 20.08 -4.23
C ALA A 226 31.99 20.38 -4.80
N LEU A 227 32.98 19.52 -4.52
CA LEU A 227 34.33 19.68 -5.09
C LEU A 227 34.36 19.30 -6.58
N SER A 228 35.43 19.74 -7.26
CA SER A 228 35.72 19.28 -8.61
C SER A 228 35.90 17.76 -8.63
N VAL A 229 35.68 17.12 -9.79
CA VAL A 229 35.88 15.66 -9.93
C VAL A 229 37.26 15.24 -9.47
N ILE A 230 38.30 16.00 -9.81
CA ILE A 230 39.69 15.67 -9.46
C ILE A 230 39.85 15.62 -7.93
N GLU A 231 39.39 16.65 -7.21
CA GLU A 231 39.58 16.72 -5.76
C GLU A 231 38.72 15.69 -5.02
N SER A 232 37.44 15.54 -5.37
CA SER A 232 36.59 14.51 -4.76
C SER A 232 37.07 13.09 -5.07
N SER A 233 37.74 12.88 -6.21
CA SER A 233 38.31 11.58 -6.55
C SER A 233 39.51 11.22 -5.68
N LYS A 234 40.28 12.22 -5.21
CA LYS A 234 41.37 11.99 -4.25
C LYS A 234 40.81 11.48 -2.93
N GLU A 235 39.79 12.15 -2.41
CA GLU A 235 39.09 11.72 -1.19
C GLU A 235 38.49 10.31 -1.36
N LEU A 236 37.84 10.03 -2.50
CA LEU A 236 37.29 8.71 -2.80
C LEU A 236 38.40 7.64 -2.92
N ALA A 237 39.53 7.95 -3.54
CA ALA A 237 40.67 7.04 -3.66
C ALA A 237 41.26 6.69 -2.30
N ASP A 238 41.41 7.67 -1.42
CA ASP A 238 41.88 7.46 -0.05
C ASP A 238 40.89 6.60 0.73
N ARG A 239 39.57 6.84 0.56
CA ARG A 239 38.51 6.03 1.16
C ARG A 239 38.54 4.57 0.69
N ILE A 240 38.74 4.31 -0.59
CA ILE A 240 38.87 2.94 -1.14
C ILE A 240 40.06 2.23 -0.48
N LYS A 241 41.22 2.90 -0.43
CA LYS A 241 42.43 2.35 0.18
C LYS A 241 42.22 2.07 1.68
N GLU A 242 41.62 3.00 2.41
CA GLU A 242 41.27 2.83 3.83
C GLU A 242 40.38 1.61 4.05
N ILE A 243 39.30 1.45 3.26
CA ILE A 243 38.39 0.31 3.37
C ILE A 243 39.15 -0.99 3.12
N THR A 244 39.87 -1.10 2.00
CA THR A 244 40.60 -2.33 1.66
C THR A 244 41.68 -2.70 2.66
N ALA A 245 42.38 -1.71 3.23
CA ALA A 245 43.39 -1.92 4.26
C ALA A 245 42.77 -2.35 5.60
N ARG A 246 41.66 -1.72 6.01
CA ARG A 246 41.00 -2.02 7.29
C ARG A 246 40.30 -3.37 7.29
N THR A 247 39.61 -3.73 6.21
CA THR A 247 38.83 -4.98 6.14
C THR A 247 39.64 -6.16 5.62
N GLY A 248 40.77 -5.91 4.94
CA GLY A 248 41.54 -6.94 4.26
C GLY A 248 40.82 -7.53 3.04
N CYS A 249 39.73 -6.93 2.55
CA CYS A 249 38.93 -7.48 1.45
C CYS A 249 39.65 -7.42 0.09
N GLY A 250 40.75 -6.67 -0.02
CA GLY A 250 41.55 -6.49 -1.23
C GLY A 250 40.90 -5.60 -2.28
N LYS A 251 39.60 -5.77 -2.56
CA LYS A 251 38.83 -4.98 -3.53
C LYS A 251 37.47 -4.54 -3.01
N VAL A 252 36.82 -3.60 -3.71
CA VAL A 252 35.44 -3.17 -3.47
C VAL A 252 34.62 -3.14 -4.77
N ASN A 253 33.31 -3.39 -4.70
CA ASN A 253 32.39 -3.21 -5.82
C ASN A 253 31.78 -1.81 -5.79
N ILE A 254 32.09 -0.94 -6.75
CA ILE A 254 31.56 0.43 -6.76
C ILE A 254 30.19 0.50 -7.43
N ILE A 255 29.19 1.05 -6.72
CA ILE A 255 27.93 1.52 -7.28
C ILE A 255 27.88 3.03 -7.13
N ALA A 256 27.90 3.73 -8.26
CA ALA A 256 27.98 5.18 -8.28
C ALA A 256 26.77 5.83 -8.97
N HIS A 257 26.42 7.04 -8.55
CA HIS A 257 25.33 7.81 -9.13
C HIS A 257 25.78 9.21 -9.58
N SER A 258 25.32 9.65 -10.76
CA SER A 258 25.60 10.97 -11.32
C SER A 258 27.12 11.28 -11.32
N LYS A 259 27.57 12.42 -10.75
CA LYS A 259 29.00 12.79 -10.64
C LYS A 259 29.85 11.72 -9.96
N GLY A 260 29.30 10.94 -9.03
CA GLY A 260 30.04 9.88 -8.35
C GLY A 260 30.63 8.85 -9.31
N GLY A 261 30.03 8.65 -10.48
CA GLY A 261 30.57 7.77 -11.52
C GLY A 261 31.84 8.34 -12.17
N LEU A 262 31.91 9.66 -12.33
CA LEU A 262 33.13 10.34 -12.80
C LEU A 262 34.21 10.30 -11.74
N ASP A 263 33.85 10.52 -10.47
CA ASP A 263 34.77 10.46 -9.34
C ASP A 263 35.40 9.06 -9.23
N ALA A 264 34.58 8.01 -9.30
CA ALA A 264 35.05 6.63 -9.30
C ALA A 264 35.97 6.32 -10.48
N ARG A 265 35.59 6.72 -11.71
CA ARG A 265 36.41 6.47 -12.90
C ARG A 265 37.75 7.19 -12.83
N TYR A 266 37.79 8.42 -12.32
CA TYR A 266 39.03 9.16 -12.16
C TYR A 266 39.90 8.53 -11.06
N ALA A 267 39.33 8.13 -9.92
CA ALA A 267 40.05 7.41 -8.87
C ALA A 267 40.70 6.11 -9.39
N ILE A 268 39.94 5.31 -10.14
CA ILE A 268 40.40 4.05 -10.76
C ILE A 268 41.53 4.31 -11.76
N THR A 269 41.34 5.26 -12.69
CA THR A 269 42.25 5.41 -13.84
C THR A 269 43.45 6.32 -13.59
N LYS A 270 43.39 7.22 -12.60
CA LYS A 270 44.42 8.24 -12.37
C LYS A 270 45.02 8.24 -10.96
N LEU A 271 44.37 7.62 -9.97
CA LEU A 271 44.79 7.70 -8.56
C LEU A 271 45.18 6.34 -7.96
N GLY A 272 45.44 5.34 -8.82
CA GLY A 272 45.98 4.05 -8.42
C GLY A 272 44.99 3.16 -7.67
N CYS A 273 43.69 3.25 -7.97
CA CYS A 273 42.66 2.40 -7.37
C CYS A 273 42.26 1.19 -8.24
N ALA A 274 42.89 0.99 -9.40
CA ALA A 274 42.52 -0.06 -10.34
C ALA A 274 42.63 -1.48 -9.76
N GLU A 275 43.59 -1.73 -8.88
CA GLU A 275 43.78 -3.04 -8.26
C GLU A 275 42.81 -3.30 -7.09
N GLN A 276 42.21 -2.24 -6.55
CA GLN A 276 41.30 -2.26 -5.39
C GLN A 276 39.81 -2.23 -5.79
N VAL A 277 39.50 -2.30 -7.08
CA VAL A 277 38.12 -2.31 -7.62
C VAL A 277 37.93 -3.54 -8.52
#